data_AF-A0A1J0GNB2-F1
#
_entry.id   AF-A0A1J0GNB2-F1
#
_cell.length_a   1.000
_cell.length_b   1.000
_cell.length_c   1.000
_cell.angle_alpha   90.00
_cell.angle_beta   90.00
_cell.angle_gamma   90.00
#
_symmetry.space_group_name_H-M   'P 1'
#
loop_
_entity.id
_entity.type
_entity.pdbx_description
1 polymer ?
#
loop_
_entity_poly.entity_id
_entity_poly.type
_entity_poly.pdbx_seq_one_letter_code
_entity_poly.pdbx_strand_id
1 'polypeptide(L)'
;MSYPDITLISDICEVLKINEHELLTASEDLQTRATEKSATKYVKLVNRYKSTLFFVYGISLLVCFICNLAAQHMLSWFFIVLTAELIAFTLTLLPVLVTKYRGLITLGAFFTSLVLLLMTCCIYTDGDWFLVTFIPLLFGMTVVFLPIILNRIWLPEFLSNKKALLCFMADTVLLLLLIFVCAIYSGGGWFLTKGLPITLFCLIIPWSMMLIIRYSRTDGLLKTSGCFAVISVFDYFIEGLINKILGIKPYVFGFQYNFHNWGDEYMNGNIHMIILILLLGMTVSFAIAGFMKSINKRSQNLNTN
;
A
#
# COMPACT_ATOMS: atom_id res chain seq x y z
N MET A 1 -5.94 5.46 32.67
CA MET A 1 -6.14 5.21 34.11
C MET A 1 -7.16 6.22 34.59
N SER A 2 -8.26 5.75 35.18
CA SER A 2 -9.25 6.63 35.82
C SER A 2 -8.73 6.95 37.22
N TYR A 3 -8.66 8.23 37.58
CA TYR A 3 -8.33 8.62 38.96
C TYR A 3 -9.44 8.07 39.88
N PRO A 4 -9.12 7.45 41.03
CA PRO A 4 -10.13 7.14 42.03
C PRO A 4 -10.77 8.46 42.50
N ASP A 5 -12.08 8.43 42.76
CA ASP A 5 -12.81 9.59 43.28
C ASP A 5 -12.12 10.09 44.56
N ILE A 6 -11.94 11.41 44.66
CA ILE A 6 -11.18 12.09 45.73
C ILE A 6 -11.70 11.73 47.12
N THR A 7 -12.99 11.38 47.24
CA THR A 7 -13.62 10.93 48.48
C THR A 7 -13.08 9.58 48.97
N LEU A 8 -12.82 8.63 48.07
CA LEU A 8 -12.25 7.32 48.41
C LEU A 8 -10.80 7.40 48.86
N ILE A 9 -10.03 8.35 48.33
CA ILE A 9 -8.61 8.55 48.69
C ILE A 9 -8.51 9.08 50.12
N SER A 10 -9.38 10.02 50.49
CA SER A 10 -9.43 10.60 51.85
C SER A 10 -9.77 9.56 52.92
N ASP A 11 -10.79 8.73 52.68
CA ASP A 11 -11.22 7.68 53.63
C ASP A 11 -10.11 6.65 53.87
N ILE A 12 -9.37 6.28 52.82
CA ILE A 12 -8.21 5.38 52.91
C ILE A 12 -7.07 6.03 53.70
N CYS A 13 -6.77 7.30 53.44
CA CYS A 13 -5.72 8.04 54.16
C CYS A 13 -6.03 8.17 55.66
N GLU A 14 -7.30 8.38 56.03
CA GLU A 14 -7.76 8.48 57.42
C GLU A 14 -7.62 7.16 58.18
N VAL A 15 -8.01 6.03 57.56
CA VAL A 15 -7.87 4.69 58.15
C VAL A 15 -6.40 4.28 58.29
N LEU A 16 -5.55 4.62 57.32
CA LEU A 16 -4.12 4.32 57.34
C LEU A 16 -3.27 5.34 58.13
N LYS A 17 -3.86 6.44 58.62
CA LYS A 17 -3.19 7.56 59.31
C LYS A 17 -1.98 8.14 58.55
N ILE A 18 -2.09 8.25 57.23
CA ILE A 18 -1.03 8.81 56.35
C ILE A 18 -1.58 9.99 55.56
N ASN A 19 -0.70 10.89 55.14
CA ASN A 19 -1.10 12.05 54.33
C ASN A 19 -1.31 11.63 52.86
N GLU A 20 -2.23 12.29 52.14
CA GLU A 20 -2.55 12.01 50.74
C GLU A 20 -1.32 12.07 49.84
N HIS A 21 -0.45 13.07 50.05
CA HIS A 21 0.79 13.20 49.29
C HIS A 21 1.77 12.04 49.50
N GLU A 22 1.81 11.47 50.70
CA GLU A 22 2.64 10.33 51.04
C GLU A 22 2.11 9.03 50.40
N LEU A 23 0.78 8.86 50.39
CA LEU A 23 0.11 7.76 49.69
C LEU A 23 0.32 7.84 48.17
N LEU A 24 0.19 9.03 47.57
CA LEU A 24 0.42 9.23 46.14
C LEU A 24 1.87 8.97 45.76
N THR A 25 2.83 9.49 46.53
CA THR A 25 4.26 9.26 46.29
C THR A 25 4.62 7.78 46.39
N ALA A 26 4.09 7.06 47.39
CA ALA A 26 4.31 5.63 47.55
C ALA A 26 3.68 4.81 46.39
N SER A 27 2.50 5.21 45.92
CA SER A 27 1.83 4.59 44.76
C SER A 27 2.62 4.81 43.47
N GLU A 28 3.10 6.03 43.23
CA GLU A 28 3.91 6.40 42.06
C GLU A 28 5.27 5.68 42.07
N ASP A 29 5.90 5.53 43.24
CA ASP A 29 7.12 4.72 43.42
C ASP A 29 6.90 3.24 43.08
N LEU A 30 5.78 2.65 43.51
CA LEU A 30 5.43 1.27 43.18
C LEU A 30 5.18 1.08 41.68
N GLN A 31 4.47 2.03 41.04
CA GLN A 31 4.25 2.02 39.60
C GLN A 31 5.57 2.17 38.84
N THR A 32 6.43 3.10 39.26
CA THR A 32 7.76 3.31 38.66
C THR A 32 8.59 2.04 38.72
N ARG A 33 8.70 1.39 39.89
CA ARG A 33 9.41 0.11 40.04
C ARG A 33 8.80 -1.02 39.20
N ALA A 34 7.47 -1.05 39.04
CA ALA A 34 6.80 -2.05 38.19
C ALA A 34 7.12 -1.83 36.70
N THR A 35 7.17 -0.58 36.24
CA THR A 35 7.55 -0.25 34.86
C THR A 35 9.03 -0.56 34.58
N GLU A 36 9.95 -0.24 35.52
CA GLU A 36 11.37 -0.54 35.40
C GLU A 36 11.66 -2.04 35.34
N LYS A 37 10.99 -2.84 36.19
CA LYS A 37 11.09 -4.31 36.15
C LYS A 37 10.62 -4.85 34.81
N SER A 38 9.55 -4.29 34.25
CA SER A 38 9.00 -4.70 32.95
C SER A 38 9.92 -4.30 31.79
N ALA A 39 10.50 -3.10 31.83
CA ALA A 39 11.48 -2.63 30.85
C ALA A 39 12.76 -3.48 30.86
N THR A 40 13.29 -3.80 32.05
CA THR A 40 14.48 -4.65 32.19
C THR A 40 14.24 -6.06 31.64
N LYS A 41 13.06 -6.65 31.92
CA LYS A 41 12.66 -7.95 31.34
C LYS A 41 12.54 -7.87 29.82
N TYR A 42 11.93 -6.81 29.30
CA TYR A 42 11.79 -6.57 27.87
C TYR A 42 13.14 -6.45 27.16
N VAL A 43 14.08 -5.65 27.68
CA VAL A 43 15.43 -5.51 27.11
C VAL A 43 16.16 -6.86 27.09
N LYS A 44 16.07 -7.64 28.18
CA LYS A 44 16.66 -9.00 28.23
C LYS A 44 16.02 -9.95 27.23
N LEU A 45 14.71 -9.87 27.01
CA LEU A 45 14.00 -10.68 26.01
C LEU A 45 14.46 -10.31 24.60
N VAL A 46 14.48 -9.02 24.29
CA VAL A 46 14.89 -8.48 22.99
C VAL A 46 16.36 -8.82 22.67
N ASN A 47 17.26 -8.74 23.64
CA ASN A 47 18.66 -9.11 23.46
C ASN A 47 18.85 -10.62 23.24
N ARG A 48 18.11 -11.47 23.97
CA ARG A 48 18.12 -12.91 23.74
C ARG A 48 17.59 -13.26 22.35
N TYR A 49 16.46 -12.68 21.95
CA TYR A 49 15.90 -12.86 20.61
C TYR A 49 16.88 -12.49 19.51
N LYS A 50 17.52 -11.30 19.60
CA LYS A 50 18.56 -10.88 18.65
C LYS A 50 19.71 -11.89 18.56
N SER A 51 20.25 -12.31 19.71
CA SER A 51 21.36 -13.27 19.77
C SER A 51 20.98 -14.62 19.18
N THR A 52 19.78 -15.12 19.47
CA THR A 52 19.29 -16.39 18.91
C THR A 52 19.16 -16.31 17.39
N LEU A 53 18.57 -15.25 16.84
CA LEU A 53 18.44 -15.09 15.40
C LEU A 53 19.81 -14.96 14.70
N PHE A 54 20.72 -14.17 15.24
CA PHE A 54 22.09 -14.07 14.71
C PHE A 54 22.78 -15.43 14.64
N PHE A 55 22.63 -16.24 15.69
CA PHE A 55 23.23 -17.58 15.73
C PHE A 55 22.60 -18.52 14.71
N VAL A 56 21.26 -18.51 14.57
CA VAL A 56 20.54 -19.33 13.59
C VAL A 56 20.93 -18.98 12.16
N TYR A 57 20.93 -17.68 11.79
CA TYR A 57 21.38 -17.23 10.48
C TYR A 57 22.86 -17.57 10.24
N GLY A 58 23.73 -17.34 11.25
CA GLY A 58 25.14 -17.66 11.16
C GLY A 58 25.42 -19.15 10.90
N ILE A 59 24.72 -20.05 11.61
CA ILE A 59 24.82 -21.50 11.38
C ILE A 59 24.31 -21.86 9.99
N SER A 60 23.15 -21.35 9.59
CA SER A 60 22.55 -21.65 8.30
C SER A 60 23.50 -21.27 7.15
N LEU A 61 24.07 -20.05 7.16
CA LEU A 61 25.06 -19.64 6.18
C LEU A 61 26.32 -20.51 6.20
N LEU A 62 26.84 -20.84 7.39
CA LEU A 62 28.04 -21.66 7.52
C LEU A 62 27.81 -23.06 6.93
N VAL A 63 26.68 -23.69 7.26
CA VAL A 63 26.32 -25.01 6.73
C VAL A 63 26.17 -24.96 5.21
N CYS A 64 25.41 -24.00 4.67
CA CYS A 64 25.24 -23.85 3.22
C CYS A 64 26.56 -23.54 2.50
N PHE A 65 27.46 -22.77 3.11
CA PHE A 65 28.79 -22.49 2.58
C PHE A 65 29.61 -23.77 2.44
N ILE A 66 29.71 -24.57 3.51
CA ILE A 66 30.45 -25.84 3.51
C ILE A 66 29.84 -26.83 2.52
N CYS A 67 28.52 -27.01 2.55
CA CYS A 67 27.83 -27.94 1.66
C CYS A 67 28.03 -27.56 0.19
N ASN A 68 27.95 -26.28 -0.16
CA ASN A 68 28.16 -25.84 -1.53
C ASN A 68 29.60 -26.10 -2.00
N LEU A 69 30.58 -25.76 -1.17
CA LEU A 69 32.00 -26.00 -1.48
C LEU A 69 32.35 -27.50 -1.52
N ALA A 70 31.71 -28.31 -0.68
CA ALA A 70 31.91 -29.76 -0.67
C ALA A 70 31.29 -30.44 -1.90
N ALA A 71 30.11 -29.98 -2.35
CA ALA A 71 29.39 -30.60 -3.45
C ALA A 71 29.85 -30.13 -4.83
N GLN A 72 30.13 -28.83 -4.99
CA GLN A 72 30.40 -28.21 -6.29
C GLN A 72 31.79 -27.58 -6.40
N HIS A 73 32.57 -27.56 -5.32
CA HIS A 73 33.90 -26.94 -5.24
C HIS A 73 33.94 -25.46 -5.68
N MET A 74 32.78 -24.81 -5.72
CA MET A 74 32.57 -23.42 -6.13
C MET A 74 31.40 -22.82 -5.36
N LEU A 75 31.33 -21.49 -5.31
CA LEU A 75 30.23 -20.76 -4.67
C LEU A 75 29.13 -20.42 -5.69
N SER A 76 28.24 -21.35 -5.97
CA SER A 76 27.07 -21.16 -6.85
C SER A 76 25.78 -20.77 -6.09
N TRP A 77 25.00 -21.74 -5.59
CA TRP A 77 23.70 -21.55 -4.93
C TRP A 77 23.80 -20.93 -3.53
N PHE A 78 25.01 -20.90 -2.95
CA PHE A 78 25.29 -20.19 -1.70
C PHE A 78 24.84 -18.72 -1.77
N PHE A 79 25.05 -18.03 -2.89
CA PHE A 79 24.65 -16.62 -3.02
C PHE A 79 23.12 -16.44 -3.01
N ILE A 80 22.37 -17.41 -3.53
CA ILE A 80 20.91 -17.41 -3.43
C ILE A 80 20.50 -17.50 -1.96
N VAL A 81 21.05 -18.46 -1.20
CA VAL A 81 20.77 -18.62 0.23
C VAL A 81 21.14 -17.36 1.01
N LEU A 82 22.32 -16.80 0.76
CA LEU A 82 22.77 -15.56 1.39
C LEU A 82 21.76 -14.43 1.21
N THR A 83 21.34 -14.18 -0.03
CA THR A 83 20.37 -13.12 -0.32
C THR A 83 18.97 -13.41 0.20
N ALA A 84 18.55 -14.69 0.27
CA ALA A 84 17.29 -15.10 0.87
C ALA A 84 17.30 -14.90 2.40
N GLU A 85 18.40 -15.25 3.07
CA GLU A 85 18.58 -14.98 4.50
C GLU A 85 18.62 -13.49 4.80
N LEU A 86 19.22 -12.67 3.92
CA LEU A 86 19.16 -11.21 4.06
C LEU A 86 17.71 -10.68 4.06
N ILE A 87 16.81 -11.24 3.26
CA ILE A 87 15.38 -10.89 3.30
C ILE A 87 14.81 -11.21 4.68
N ALA A 88 15.00 -12.44 5.16
CA ALA A 88 14.49 -12.87 6.46
C ALA A 88 15.06 -12.00 7.60
N PHE A 89 16.36 -11.67 7.54
CA PHE A 89 17.04 -10.80 8.49
C PHE A 89 16.45 -9.38 8.50
N THR A 90 16.18 -8.80 7.33
CA THR A 90 15.63 -7.44 7.24
C THR A 90 14.22 -7.31 7.80
N LEU A 91 13.42 -8.38 7.79
CA LEU A 91 12.06 -8.38 8.34
C LEU A 91 12.02 -8.73 9.83
N THR A 92 12.88 -9.65 10.29
CA THR A 92 12.83 -10.17 11.66
C THR A 92 13.74 -9.43 12.63
N LEU A 93 14.96 -9.08 12.19
CA LEU A 93 16.03 -8.64 13.07
C LEU A 93 16.30 -7.14 12.92
N LEU A 94 16.36 -6.63 11.69
CA LEU A 94 16.65 -5.22 11.43
C LEU A 94 15.71 -4.20 12.12
N PRO A 95 14.38 -4.41 12.24
CA PRO A 95 13.50 -3.47 12.94
C PRO A 95 13.85 -3.28 14.42
N VAL A 96 14.46 -4.31 15.02
CA VAL A 96 14.89 -4.34 16.42
C VAL A 96 16.27 -3.68 16.60
N LEU A 97 17.10 -3.69 15.56
CA LEU A 97 18.44 -3.07 15.57
C LEU A 97 18.40 -1.56 15.35
N VAL A 98 17.46 -1.10 14.53
CA VAL A 98 17.37 0.31 14.14
C VAL A 98 16.63 1.12 15.21
N THR A 99 17.15 2.30 15.55
CA THR A 99 16.52 3.20 16.54
C THR A 99 15.69 4.31 15.89
N LYS A 100 16.17 4.89 14.78
CA LYS A 100 15.53 6.01 14.07
C LYS A 100 14.99 5.57 12.71
N TYR A 101 13.83 6.10 12.29
CA TYR A 101 13.20 5.79 11.00
C TYR A 101 13.03 4.29 10.72
N ARG A 102 12.75 3.50 11.77
CA ARG A 102 12.67 2.03 11.73
C ARG A 102 11.96 1.50 10.49
N GLY A 103 10.72 1.93 10.26
CA GLY A 103 9.92 1.47 9.13
C GLY A 103 10.51 1.78 7.75
N LEU A 104 11.14 2.94 7.57
CA LEU A 104 11.75 3.33 6.28
C LEU A 104 13.03 2.52 6.01
N ILE A 105 13.87 2.36 7.04
CA ILE A 105 15.12 1.60 6.91
C ILE A 105 14.81 0.12 6.69
N THR A 106 13.85 -0.45 7.43
CA THR A 106 13.47 -1.85 7.26
C THR A 106 12.85 -2.12 5.89
N LEU A 107 11.99 -1.21 5.42
CA LEU A 107 11.38 -1.32 4.10
C LEU A 107 12.42 -1.20 2.98
N GLY A 108 13.32 -0.22 3.08
CA GLY A 108 14.40 -0.03 2.11
C GLY A 108 15.34 -1.23 2.07
N ALA A 109 15.76 -1.72 3.24
CA ALA A 109 16.62 -2.89 3.34
C ALA A 109 15.94 -4.17 2.83
N PHE A 110 14.66 -4.38 3.15
CA PHE A 110 13.87 -5.49 2.63
C PHE A 110 13.81 -5.44 1.10
N PHE A 111 13.48 -4.28 0.52
CA PHE A 111 13.44 -4.10 -0.93
C PHE A 111 14.80 -4.38 -1.57
N THR A 112 15.90 -3.84 -1.00
CA THR A 112 17.24 -4.10 -1.53
C THR A 112 17.63 -5.57 -1.45
N SER A 113 17.33 -6.25 -0.34
CA SER A 113 17.60 -7.69 -0.19
C SER A 113 16.78 -8.52 -1.17
N LEU A 114 15.53 -8.14 -1.41
CA LEU A 114 14.66 -8.79 -2.40
C LEU A 114 15.23 -8.61 -3.81
N VAL A 115 15.60 -7.40 -4.21
CA VAL A 115 16.22 -7.13 -5.52
C VAL A 115 17.53 -7.89 -5.69
N LEU A 116 18.37 -7.96 -4.65
CA LEU A 116 19.59 -8.76 -4.65
C LEU A 116 19.30 -10.25 -4.86
N LEU A 117 18.28 -10.80 -4.19
CA LEU A 117 17.85 -12.19 -4.40
C LEU A 117 17.36 -12.43 -5.83
N LEU A 118 16.55 -11.53 -6.39
CA LEU A 118 16.13 -11.67 -7.78
C LEU A 118 17.32 -11.63 -8.75
N MET A 119 18.28 -10.75 -8.49
CA MET A 119 19.49 -10.63 -9.31
C MET A 119 20.35 -11.89 -9.22
N THR A 120 20.59 -12.44 -8.02
CA THR A 120 21.37 -13.67 -7.85
C THR A 120 20.69 -14.86 -8.49
N CYS A 121 19.37 -15.00 -8.37
CA CYS A 121 18.61 -16.04 -9.06
C CYS A 121 18.68 -15.91 -10.59
N CYS A 122 18.61 -14.67 -11.12
CA CYS A 122 18.69 -14.43 -12.56
C CYS A 122 20.06 -14.84 -13.10
N ILE A 123 21.14 -14.46 -12.43
CA ILE A 123 22.51 -14.85 -12.80
C ILE A 123 22.68 -16.37 -12.69
N TYR A 124 22.20 -16.97 -11.60
CA TYR A 124 22.31 -18.41 -11.38
C TYR A 124 21.60 -19.26 -12.44
N THR A 125 20.52 -18.72 -13.02
CA THR A 125 19.73 -19.40 -14.07
C THR A 125 20.16 -19.02 -15.48
N ASP A 126 21.22 -18.22 -15.64
CA ASP A 126 21.64 -17.62 -16.91
C ASP A 126 20.48 -16.93 -17.65
N GLY A 127 19.57 -16.32 -16.89
CA GLY A 127 18.34 -15.71 -17.40
C GLY A 127 18.51 -14.22 -17.73
N ASP A 128 17.59 -13.69 -18.54
CA ASP A 128 17.44 -12.29 -18.91
C ASP A 128 16.18 -11.63 -18.30
N TRP A 129 15.51 -12.35 -17.40
CA TRP A 129 14.22 -11.98 -16.81
C TRP A 129 14.29 -10.97 -15.65
N PHE A 130 15.49 -10.54 -15.26
CA PHE A 130 15.67 -9.64 -14.12
C PHE A 130 14.86 -8.35 -14.26
N LEU A 131 14.96 -7.66 -15.40
CA LEU A 131 14.28 -6.37 -15.60
C LEU A 131 12.76 -6.52 -15.65
N VAL A 132 12.25 -7.57 -16.29
CA VAL A 132 10.80 -7.85 -16.38
C VAL A 132 10.20 -8.23 -15.03
N THR A 133 11.02 -8.49 -14.01
CA THR A 133 10.55 -8.72 -12.63
C THR A 133 10.85 -7.53 -11.71
N PHE A 134 12.01 -6.90 -11.86
CA PHE A 134 12.43 -5.74 -11.06
C PHE A 134 11.51 -4.54 -11.24
N ILE A 135 11.14 -4.19 -12.48
CA ILE A 135 10.30 -3.01 -12.74
C ILE A 135 8.87 -3.17 -12.19
N PRO A 136 8.14 -4.28 -12.42
CA PRO A 136 6.86 -4.49 -11.75
C PRO A 136 6.95 -4.49 -10.22
N LEU A 137 8.02 -5.06 -9.67
CA LEU A 137 8.24 -5.07 -8.23
C LEU A 137 8.43 -3.64 -7.71
N LEU A 138 9.24 -2.82 -8.38
CA LEU A 138 9.43 -1.41 -8.05
C LEU A 138 8.11 -0.64 -8.13
N PHE A 139 7.32 -0.86 -9.18
CA PHE A 139 5.98 -0.26 -9.31
C PHE A 139 5.05 -0.65 -8.15
N GLY A 140 4.98 -1.93 -7.79
CA GLY A 140 4.18 -2.38 -6.64
C GLY A 140 4.62 -1.72 -5.33
N MET A 141 5.93 -1.55 -5.14
CA MET A 141 6.49 -0.89 -3.97
C MET A 141 6.17 0.61 -3.94
N THR A 142 6.18 1.32 -5.07
CA THR A 142 5.82 2.74 -5.09
C THR A 142 4.34 2.94 -4.82
N VAL A 143 3.45 2.19 -5.47
CA VAL A 143 2.00 2.32 -5.29
C VAL A 143 1.60 2.18 -3.81
N VAL A 144 2.20 1.22 -3.10
CA VAL A 144 1.87 0.95 -1.69
C VAL A 144 2.57 1.92 -0.74
N PHE A 145 3.88 2.12 -0.90
CA PHE A 145 4.69 2.76 0.14
C PHE A 145 5.06 4.21 -0.16
N LEU A 146 5.09 4.65 -1.41
CA LEU A 146 5.41 6.04 -1.77
C LEU A 146 4.51 7.08 -1.06
N PRO A 147 3.18 6.92 -0.95
CA PRO A 147 2.36 7.89 -0.21
C PRO A 147 2.73 7.96 1.28
N ILE A 148 3.12 6.84 1.88
CA ILE A 148 3.56 6.77 3.28
C ILE A 148 4.93 7.45 3.44
N ILE A 149 5.85 7.18 2.52
CA ILE A 149 7.20 7.75 2.48
C ILE A 149 7.15 9.27 2.33
N LEU A 150 6.39 9.79 1.37
CA LEU A 150 6.25 11.23 1.12
C LEU A 150 5.62 11.99 2.29
N ASN A 151 4.84 11.32 3.14
CA ASN A 151 4.30 11.92 4.36
C ASN A 151 5.34 12.03 5.48
N ARG A 152 6.42 11.24 5.44
CA ARG A 152 7.47 11.22 6.48
C ARG A 152 8.71 12.03 6.13
N ILE A 153 8.96 12.27 4.84
CA ILE A 153 10.11 13.04 4.37
C ILE A 153 9.79 14.54 4.36
N TRP A 154 10.79 15.37 4.66
CA TRP A 154 10.72 16.81 4.47
C TRP A 154 10.96 17.14 2.99
N LEU A 155 9.92 17.64 2.32
CA LEU A 155 10.01 18.09 0.93
C LEU A 155 10.12 19.61 0.86
N PRO A 156 10.78 20.16 -0.18
CA PRO A 156 10.77 21.59 -0.44
C PRO A 156 9.34 22.15 -0.53
N GLU A 157 9.15 23.42 -0.15
CA GLU A 157 7.82 24.06 -0.06
C GLU A 157 6.99 23.92 -1.34
N PHE A 158 7.65 24.02 -2.51
CA PHE A 158 7.00 23.92 -3.81
C PHE A 158 6.40 22.52 -4.12
N LEU A 159 6.95 21.45 -3.54
CA LEU A 159 6.47 20.07 -3.70
C LEU A 159 5.59 19.60 -2.52
N SER A 160 5.73 20.22 -1.35
CA SER A 160 5.06 19.77 -0.12
C SER A 160 3.53 19.73 -0.26
N ASN A 161 2.96 20.68 -1.02
CA ASN A 161 1.51 20.74 -1.29
C ASN A 161 1.03 19.78 -2.39
N LYS A 162 1.95 19.20 -3.17
CA LYS A 162 1.67 18.40 -4.38
C LYS A 162 1.97 16.90 -4.23
N LYS A 163 2.07 16.39 -2.99
CA LYS A 163 2.44 14.98 -2.71
C LYS A 163 1.60 13.94 -3.47
N ALA A 164 0.27 14.08 -3.53
CA ALA A 164 -0.55 13.13 -4.30
C ALA A 164 -0.25 13.18 -5.80
N LEU A 165 -0.04 14.37 -6.37
CA LEU A 165 0.32 14.50 -7.78
C LEU A 165 1.65 13.78 -8.06
N LEU A 166 2.62 13.89 -7.14
CA LEU A 166 3.91 13.21 -7.26
C LEU A 166 3.76 11.69 -7.20
N CYS A 167 2.93 11.16 -6.30
CA CYS A 167 2.63 9.72 -6.26
C CYS A 167 2.08 9.26 -7.62
N PHE A 168 1.02 9.91 -8.09
CA PHE A 168 0.34 9.51 -9.32
C PHE A 168 1.25 9.63 -10.54
N MET A 169 2.11 10.65 -10.61
CA MET A 169 3.09 10.77 -11.70
C MET A 169 4.15 9.67 -11.64
N ALA A 170 4.72 9.40 -10.46
CA ALA A 170 5.72 8.34 -10.30
C ALA A 170 5.14 6.97 -10.66
N ASP A 171 3.95 6.66 -10.16
CA ASP A 171 3.25 5.40 -10.45
C ASP A 171 2.87 5.29 -11.94
N THR A 172 2.47 6.40 -12.58
CA THR A 172 2.18 6.43 -14.03
C THR A 172 3.44 6.13 -14.85
N VAL A 173 4.57 6.76 -14.53
CA VAL A 173 5.85 6.53 -15.22
C VAL A 173 6.31 5.08 -15.05
N LEU A 174 6.23 4.55 -13.82
CA LEU A 174 6.61 3.16 -13.54
C LEU A 174 5.68 2.15 -14.20
N LEU A 175 4.38 2.44 -14.28
CA LEU A 175 3.43 1.60 -15.02
C LEU A 175 3.75 1.57 -16.52
N LEU A 176 4.06 2.72 -17.13
CA LEU A 176 4.47 2.76 -18.54
C LEU A 176 5.79 2.03 -18.77
N LEU A 177 6.76 2.19 -17.87
CA LEU A 177 8.03 1.48 -17.91
C LEU A 177 7.85 -0.03 -17.76
N LEU A 178 6.95 -0.47 -16.88
CA LEU A 178 6.56 -1.87 -16.70
C LEU A 178 6.07 -2.45 -18.02
N ILE A 179 5.07 -1.81 -18.64
CA ILE A 179 4.49 -2.29 -19.90
C ILE A 179 5.53 -2.29 -21.03
N PHE A 180 6.43 -1.29 -21.05
CA PHE A 180 7.54 -1.22 -22.01
C PHE A 180 8.51 -2.39 -21.86
N VAL A 181 8.96 -2.70 -20.64
CA VAL A 181 9.89 -3.81 -20.39
C VAL A 181 9.23 -5.15 -20.71
N CYS A 182 7.95 -5.35 -20.34
CA CYS A 182 7.21 -6.55 -20.73
C CYS A 182 7.11 -6.70 -22.26
N ALA A 183 6.92 -5.60 -22.98
CA ALA A 183 6.87 -5.63 -24.44
C ALA A 183 8.21 -6.02 -25.06
N ILE A 184 9.34 -5.50 -24.55
CA ILE A 184 10.66 -5.91 -25.01
C ILE A 184 10.89 -7.40 -24.73
N TYR A 185 10.64 -7.83 -23.49
CA TYR A 185 10.92 -9.19 -23.04
C TYR A 185 10.10 -10.26 -23.79
N SER A 186 8.87 -9.93 -24.22
CA SER A 186 8.02 -10.83 -25.00
C SER A 186 8.32 -10.88 -26.51
N GLY A 187 9.43 -10.29 -26.98
CA GLY A 187 9.81 -10.29 -28.41
C GLY A 187 9.08 -9.22 -29.23
N GLY A 188 9.06 -7.99 -28.71
CA GLY A 188 8.05 -6.95 -28.90
C GLY A 188 7.63 -6.44 -30.28
N GLY A 189 6.66 -5.51 -30.20
CA GLY A 189 5.99 -4.77 -31.28
C GLY A 189 4.62 -4.18 -30.85
N TRP A 190 4.10 -4.63 -29.70
CA TRP A 190 2.75 -4.28 -29.22
C TRP A 190 2.70 -3.10 -28.24
N PHE A 191 3.84 -2.58 -27.76
CA PHE A 191 3.87 -1.48 -26.78
C PHE A 191 3.09 -0.25 -27.27
N LEU A 192 3.45 0.30 -28.43
CA LEU A 192 2.79 1.51 -28.95
C LEU A 192 1.39 1.24 -29.50
N THR A 193 1.16 0.06 -30.06
CA THR A 193 -0.09 -0.27 -30.78
C THR A 193 -1.20 -0.77 -29.87
N LYS A 194 -0.86 -1.51 -28.81
CA LYS A 194 -1.83 -2.15 -27.90
C LYS A 194 -1.64 -1.68 -26.45
N GLY A 195 -0.42 -1.80 -25.92
CA GLY A 195 -0.15 -1.57 -24.50
C GLY A 195 -0.43 -0.14 -24.07
N LEU A 196 0.26 0.82 -24.69
CA LEU A 196 0.16 2.25 -24.40
C LEU A 196 -1.27 2.80 -24.49
N PRO A 197 -2.06 2.58 -25.56
CA PRO A 197 -3.42 3.12 -25.62
C PRO A 197 -4.35 2.51 -24.56
N ILE A 198 -4.23 1.21 -24.26
CA ILE A 198 -5.03 0.57 -23.19
C ILE A 198 -4.63 1.16 -21.83
N THR A 199 -3.32 1.24 -21.55
CA THR A 199 -2.82 1.77 -20.27
C THR A 199 -3.21 3.23 -20.05
N LEU A 200 -3.07 4.10 -21.07
CA LEU A 200 -3.47 5.51 -20.97
C LEU A 200 -4.97 5.66 -20.72
N PHE A 201 -5.80 4.81 -21.34
CA PHE A 201 -7.24 4.82 -21.09
C PHE A 201 -7.56 4.38 -19.66
N CYS A 202 -6.94 3.30 -19.16
CA CYS A 202 -7.10 2.86 -17.78
C CYS A 202 -6.65 3.92 -16.75
N LEU A 203 -5.63 4.71 -17.07
CA LEU A 203 -5.13 5.80 -16.22
C LEU A 203 -6.13 6.96 -16.06
N ILE A 204 -7.13 7.09 -16.94
CA ILE A 204 -8.17 8.12 -16.81
C ILE A 204 -8.92 7.98 -15.49
N ILE A 205 -9.20 6.76 -15.02
CA ILE A 205 -9.92 6.54 -13.76
C ILE A 205 -9.14 7.09 -12.55
N PRO A 206 -7.93 6.58 -12.22
CA PRO A 206 -7.20 7.03 -11.04
C PRO A 206 -6.91 8.54 -11.09
N TRP A 207 -6.53 9.07 -12.26
CA TRP A 207 -6.28 10.51 -12.42
C TRP A 207 -7.53 11.37 -12.20
N SER A 208 -8.67 10.98 -12.78
CA SER A 208 -9.95 11.69 -12.59
C SER A 208 -10.39 11.66 -11.13
N MET A 209 -10.28 10.50 -10.47
CA MET A 209 -10.58 10.38 -9.04
C MET A 209 -9.67 11.29 -8.19
N MET A 210 -8.37 11.30 -8.46
CA MET A 210 -7.44 12.19 -7.74
C MET A 210 -7.82 13.66 -7.93
N LEU A 211 -8.21 14.07 -9.14
CA LEU A 211 -8.65 15.43 -9.43
C LEU A 211 -9.94 15.79 -8.67
N ILE A 212 -10.95 14.92 -8.70
CA ILE A 212 -12.23 15.11 -8.00
C ILE A 212 -12.02 15.18 -6.49
N ILE A 213 -11.28 14.22 -5.92
CA ILE A 213 -11.12 14.11 -4.47
C ILE A 213 -10.30 15.28 -3.92
N ARG A 214 -9.17 15.61 -4.56
CA ARG A 214 -8.20 16.56 -4.01
C ARG A 214 -8.39 18.00 -4.47
N TYR A 215 -8.83 18.23 -5.71
CA TYR A 215 -8.89 19.59 -6.27
C TYR A 215 -10.31 20.16 -6.35
N SER A 216 -11.35 19.33 -6.29
CA SER A 216 -12.73 19.84 -6.21
C SER A 216 -13.02 20.46 -4.82
N ARG A 217 -13.64 21.65 -4.83
CA ARG A 217 -14.11 22.37 -3.63
C ARG A 217 -15.55 22.00 -3.22
N THR A 218 -16.04 20.84 -3.63
CA THR A 218 -17.41 20.37 -3.35
C THR A 218 -17.50 19.52 -2.07
N ASP A 219 -18.73 19.31 -1.60
CA ASP A 219 -19.00 18.38 -0.49
C ASP A 219 -18.62 16.94 -0.82
N GLY A 220 -18.32 16.14 0.21
CA GLY A 220 -17.90 14.75 0.08
C GLY A 220 -18.87 13.87 -0.72
N LEU A 221 -20.18 14.09 -0.59
CA LEU A 221 -21.20 13.33 -1.34
C LEU A 221 -21.19 13.66 -2.84
N LEU A 222 -20.88 14.90 -3.21
CA LEU A 222 -20.73 15.27 -4.62
C LEU A 222 -19.42 14.71 -5.20
N LYS A 223 -18.37 14.59 -4.37
CA LYS A 223 -17.13 13.92 -4.78
C LYS A 223 -17.35 12.43 -5.04
N THR A 224 -18.09 11.73 -4.17
CA THR A 224 -18.40 10.30 -4.36
C THR A 224 -19.25 10.09 -5.61
N SER A 225 -20.27 10.94 -5.84
CA SER A 225 -21.05 10.94 -7.08
C SER A 225 -20.15 11.10 -8.31
N GLY A 226 -19.24 12.07 -8.31
CA GLY A 226 -18.29 12.27 -9.41
C GLY A 226 -17.39 11.05 -9.66
N CYS A 227 -16.91 10.37 -8.61
CA CYS A 227 -16.14 9.15 -8.77
C CYS A 227 -16.95 8.01 -9.40
N PHE A 228 -18.20 7.80 -8.97
CA PHE A 228 -19.08 6.79 -9.59
C PHE A 228 -19.41 7.14 -11.03
N ALA A 229 -19.61 8.41 -11.35
CA ALA A 229 -19.84 8.88 -12.72
C ALA A 229 -18.66 8.49 -13.62
N VAL A 230 -17.42 8.78 -13.19
CA VAL A 230 -16.21 8.41 -13.94
C VAL A 230 -16.12 6.90 -14.16
N ILE A 231 -16.36 6.09 -13.13
CA ILE A 231 -16.32 4.61 -13.28
C ILE A 231 -17.39 4.14 -14.26
N SER A 232 -18.63 4.66 -14.16
CA SER A 232 -19.72 4.26 -15.05
C SER A 232 -19.44 4.58 -16.52
N VAL A 233 -18.89 5.76 -16.78
CA VAL A 233 -18.49 6.16 -18.14
C VAL A 233 -17.35 5.27 -18.64
N PHE A 234 -16.35 5.02 -17.80
CA PHE A 234 -15.24 4.14 -18.16
C PHE A 234 -15.71 2.72 -18.50
N ASP A 235 -16.54 2.13 -17.64
CA ASP A 235 -17.08 0.78 -17.82
C ASP A 235 -17.79 0.68 -19.17
N TYR A 236 -18.66 1.63 -19.51
CA TYR A 236 -19.36 1.64 -20.80
C TYR A 236 -18.44 1.60 -22.04
N PHE A 237 -17.24 2.21 -21.96
CA PHE A 237 -16.34 2.33 -23.11
C PHE A 237 -15.22 1.28 -23.16
N ILE A 238 -14.86 0.63 -22.04
CA ILE A 238 -13.65 -0.20 -21.95
C ILE A 238 -13.67 -1.38 -22.92
N GLU A 239 -14.79 -2.10 -23.03
CA GLU A 239 -14.88 -3.28 -23.89
C GLU A 239 -14.80 -2.90 -25.37
N GLY A 240 -15.52 -1.86 -25.79
CA GLY A 240 -15.44 -1.34 -27.16
C GLY A 240 -14.02 -0.91 -27.54
N LEU A 241 -13.31 -0.24 -26.62
CA LEU A 241 -11.93 0.15 -26.83
C LEU A 241 -11.00 -1.07 -26.94
N ILE A 242 -11.09 -2.02 -26.00
CA ILE A 242 -10.27 -3.23 -26.00
C ILE A 242 -10.51 -4.03 -27.29
N ASN A 243 -11.76 -4.22 -27.70
CA ASN A 243 -12.11 -4.94 -28.92
C ASN A 243 -11.54 -4.27 -30.17
N LYS A 244 -11.62 -2.93 -30.25
CA LYS A 244 -11.04 -2.15 -31.34
C LYS A 244 -9.52 -2.26 -31.38
N ILE A 245 -8.86 -2.13 -30.22
CA ILE A 245 -7.40 -2.18 -30.13
C ILE A 245 -6.89 -3.58 -30.43
N LEU A 246 -7.50 -4.63 -29.86
CA LEU A 246 -7.06 -6.00 -30.04
C LEU A 246 -7.45 -6.57 -31.42
N GLY A 247 -8.50 -6.05 -32.06
CA GLY A 247 -8.97 -6.49 -33.37
C GLY A 247 -9.78 -7.80 -33.32
N ILE A 248 -10.32 -8.15 -32.15
CA ILE A 248 -10.98 -9.43 -31.90
C ILE A 248 -12.41 -9.45 -32.48
N LYS A 249 -13.13 -8.34 -32.36
CA LYS A 249 -14.52 -8.19 -32.81
C LYS A 249 -14.71 -6.85 -33.51
N PRO A 250 -15.67 -6.73 -34.44
CA PRO A 250 -16.05 -5.44 -35.01
C PRO A 250 -16.45 -4.48 -33.87
N TYR A 251 -16.00 -3.24 -34.00
CA TYR A 251 -16.26 -2.21 -33.00
C TYR A 251 -17.75 -1.91 -32.92
N VAL A 252 -18.38 -2.30 -31.80
CA VAL A 252 -19.74 -1.89 -31.45
C VAL A 252 -19.61 -0.94 -30.26
N PHE A 253 -20.28 0.21 -30.34
CA PHE A 253 -20.41 1.11 -29.19
C PHE A 253 -21.30 0.45 -28.14
N GLY A 254 -20.77 0.25 -26.94
CA GLY A 254 -21.47 -0.37 -25.82
C GLY A 254 -21.52 -1.90 -25.91
N PHE A 255 -22.23 -2.49 -24.94
CA PHE A 255 -22.35 -3.93 -24.78
C PHE A 255 -23.55 -4.48 -25.55
N GLN A 256 -23.41 -5.69 -26.11
CA GLN A 256 -24.58 -6.46 -26.54
C GLN A 256 -25.23 -7.08 -25.32
N TYR A 257 -26.47 -6.73 -25.02
CA TYR A 257 -27.18 -7.22 -23.84
C TYR A 257 -28.55 -7.77 -24.22
N ASN A 258 -28.92 -8.86 -23.56
CA ASN A 258 -30.25 -9.44 -23.61
C ASN A 258 -30.51 -10.13 -22.26
N PHE A 259 -31.22 -9.47 -21.35
CA PHE A 259 -31.49 -10.01 -20.01
C PHE A 259 -32.35 -11.28 -20.00
N HIS A 260 -32.94 -11.65 -21.14
CA HIS A 260 -33.68 -12.89 -21.28
C HIS A 260 -32.76 -14.08 -21.63
N ASN A 261 -31.60 -13.82 -22.24
CA ASN A 261 -30.65 -14.85 -22.64
C ASN A 261 -29.33 -14.69 -21.88
N TRP A 262 -29.02 -15.66 -21.01
CA TRP A 262 -27.79 -15.70 -20.21
C TRP A 262 -26.78 -16.73 -20.75
N GLY A 263 -26.84 -17.03 -22.05
CA GLY A 263 -25.80 -17.81 -22.71
C GLY A 263 -24.48 -17.03 -22.89
N ASP A 264 -23.43 -17.74 -23.30
CA ASP A 264 -22.05 -17.21 -23.42
C ASP A 264 -21.94 -15.95 -24.28
N GLU A 265 -22.82 -15.78 -25.27
CA GLU A 265 -22.85 -14.62 -26.18
C GLU A 265 -23.20 -13.31 -25.46
N TYR A 266 -24.15 -13.34 -24.52
CA TYR A 266 -24.71 -12.16 -23.85
C TYR A 266 -24.30 -12.04 -22.38
N MET A 267 -23.66 -13.06 -21.81
CA MET A 267 -23.28 -13.10 -20.40
C MET A 267 -22.47 -11.86 -19.97
N ASN A 268 -21.37 -11.56 -20.69
CA ASN A 268 -20.50 -10.43 -20.34
C ASN A 268 -21.25 -9.09 -20.43
N GLY A 269 -22.01 -8.89 -21.51
CA GLY A 269 -22.76 -7.66 -21.73
C GLY A 269 -23.89 -7.45 -20.73
N ASN A 270 -24.60 -8.52 -20.34
CA ASN A 270 -25.61 -8.46 -19.28
C ASN A 270 -25.00 -8.04 -17.93
N ILE A 271 -23.83 -8.59 -17.57
CA ILE A 271 -23.11 -8.24 -16.34
C ILE A 271 -22.69 -6.77 -16.35
N HIS A 272 -22.03 -6.31 -17.41
CA HIS A 272 -21.63 -4.91 -17.54
C HIS A 272 -22.81 -3.96 -17.53
N MET A 273 -23.94 -4.30 -18.16
CA MET A 273 -25.15 -3.47 -18.12
C MET A 273 -25.73 -3.36 -16.71
N ILE A 274 -25.74 -4.43 -15.92
CA ILE A 274 -26.19 -4.38 -14.52
C ILE A 274 -25.25 -3.48 -13.70
N ILE A 275 -23.93 -3.66 -13.87
CA ILE A 275 -22.92 -2.83 -13.19
C ILE A 275 -23.12 -1.36 -13.56
N LEU A 276 -23.31 -1.05 -14.83
CA LEU A 276 -23.56 0.31 -15.32
C LEU A 276 -24.81 0.92 -14.69
N ILE A 277 -25.93 0.20 -14.66
CA ILE A 277 -27.19 0.67 -14.04
C ILE A 277 -26.98 0.95 -12.54
N LEU A 278 -26.29 0.06 -11.83
CA LEU A 278 -25.99 0.26 -10.41
C LEU A 278 -25.10 1.48 -10.18
N LEU A 279 -24.03 1.64 -10.96
CA LEU A 279 -23.11 2.77 -10.85
C LEU A 279 -23.80 4.10 -11.17
N LEU A 280 -24.67 4.13 -12.19
CA LEU A 280 -25.48 5.31 -12.52
C LEU A 280 -26.49 5.62 -11.41
N GLY A 281 -27.15 4.60 -10.86
CA GLY A 281 -28.04 4.75 -9.71
C GLY A 281 -27.34 5.35 -8.49
N MET A 282 -26.12 4.87 -8.19
CA MET A 282 -25.27 5.41 -7.12
C MET A 282 -24.81 6.84 -7.42
N THR A 283 -24.48 7.14 -8.68
CA THR A 283 -24.11 8.49 -9.12
C THR A 283 -25.24 9.48 -8.83
N VAL A 284 -26.47 9.14 -9.24
CA VAL A 284 -27.66 9.99 -9.07
C VAL A 284 -28.03 10.14 -7.59
N SER A 285 -28.04 9.04 -6.82
CA SER A 285 -28.41 9.09 -5.40
C SER A 285 -27.46 9.98 -4.58
N PHE A 286 -26.14 9.85 -4.79
CA PHE A 286 -25.15 10.70 -4.13
C PHE A 286 -25.19 12.15 -4.63
N ALA A 287 -25.51 12.38 -5.91
CA ALA A 287 -25.69 13.73 -6.43
C ALA A 287 -26.85 14.45 -5.73
N ILE A 288 -28.02 13.80 -5.67
CA ILE A 288 -29.22 14.34 -5.01
C ILE A 288 -28.93 14.62 -3.53
N ALA A 289 -28.37 13.65 -2.81
CA ALA A 289 -28.02 13.81 -1.39
C ALA A 289 -27.00 14.94 -1.18
N GLY A 290 -26.03 15.08 -2.08
CA GLY A 290 -25.04 16.16 -2.08
C GLY A 290 -25.66 17.55 -2.28
N PHE A 291 -26.56 17.69 -3.26
CA PHE A 291 -27.27 18.96 -3.50
C PHE A 291 -28.19 19.33 -2.34
N MET A 292 -28.97 18.38 -1.82
CA MET A 292 -29.83 18.61 -0.65
C MET A 292 -29.02 19.09 0.56
N LYS A 293 -27.89 18.46 0.83
CA LYS A 293 -26.98 18.87 1.92
C LYS A 293 -26.43 20.29 1.70
N SER A 294 -26.05 20.62 0.48
CA SER A 294 -25.52 21.95 0.14
C SER A 294 -26.58 23.05 0.33
N ILE A 295 -27.83 22.78 -0.08
CA ILE A 295 -28.96 23.70 0.09
C ILE A 295 -29.27 23.91 1.58
N ASN A 296 -29.35 22.84 2.38
CA ASN A 296 -29.62 22.93 3.82
C ASN A 296 -28.54 23.75 4.54
N LYS A 297 -27.26 23.56 4.19
CA LYS A 297 -26.16 24.34 4.77
C LYS A 297 -26.26 25.84 4.43
N ARG A 298 -26.67 26.17 3.20
CA ARG A 298 -26.91 27.58 2.80
C ARG A 298 -28.08 28.20 3.55
N SER A 299 -29.18 27.45 3.72
CA SER A 299 -30.36 27.90 4.48
C SER A 299 -30.03 28.18 5.96
N GLN A 300 -29.25 27.30 6.61
CA GLN A 300 -28.81 27.52 7.99
C GLN A 300 -27.95 28.77 8.14
N ASN A 301 -27.01 29.02 7.23
CA ASN A 301 -26.15 30.21 7.27
C ASN A 301 -26.92 31.53 7.07
N LEU A 302 -28.05 31.50 6.35
CA LEU A 302 -28.92 32.67 6.15
C LEU A 302 -29.76 33.00 7.39
N ASN A 303 -30.10 31.99 8.22
CA ASN A 303 -30.89 32.18 9.44
C ASN A 303 -30.05 32.56 10.66
N THR A 304 -28.72 32.43 10.60
CA THR A 304 -27.79 32.75 11.70
C THR A 304 -27.11 34.12 11.57
N ASN A 305 -27.34 34.84 10.47
CA ASN A 305 -26.89 36.21 10.24
C ASN A 305 -28.08 37.17 10.31
#